data_AF-A0A1B6EZ86-F1
#
_entry.id   AF-A0A1B6EZ86-F1
#
_cell.length_a   1.000
_cell.length_b   1.000
_cell.length_c   1.000
_cell.angle_alpha   90.00
_cell.angle_beta   90.00
_cell.angle_gamma   90.00
#
_symmetry.space_group_name_H-M   'P 1'
#
loop_
_entity.id
_entity.type
_entity.pdbx_description
1 polymer ?
#
loop_
_entity_poly.entity_id
_entity_poly.type
_entity_poly.pdbx_seq_one_letter_code
_entity_poly.pdbx_strand_id
1 'polypeptide(L)'
;TRSPSMGASITRRVLQTPTTNESEPVLHRKWKSPSAYAEMLKPENINKFYKCMDQDCVFTHDDKHKFMKHLKNHNKLDEFKKGEKTWNLCPYCPRVIPDIQGYISHLQKDHSNCKIQCQHCFHRSATHHDALAHLQEHKKKKPVQSHSLTCLGKPKPKIVTPQRSLQ
;
A
#
# COMPACT_ATOMS: atom_id res chain seq x y z
N THR A 1 -54.10 13.73 46.15
CA THR A 1 -53.28 12.80 45.35
C THR A 1 -53.37 13.17 43.88
N ARG A 2 -52.38 13.85 43.32
CA ARG A 2 -52.21 14.02 41.87
C ARG A 2 -50.75 14.39 41.59
N SER A 3 -50.09 13.52 40.84
CA SER A 3 -48.68 13.54 40.48
C SER A 3 -48.36 14.66 39.48
N PRO A 4 -47.10 15.13 39.39
CA PRO A 4 -46.65 15.95 38.27
C PRO A 4 -46.24 15.06 37.07
N SER A 5 -46.72 15.45 35.89
CA SER A 5 -46.39 14.88 34.58
C SER A 5 -45.05 15.45 34.10
N MET A 6 -44.03 14.59 34.00
CA MET A 6 -42.73 14.88 33.37
C MET A 6 -42.87 14.79 31.85
N GLY A 7 -42.89 15.94 31.16
CA GLY A 7 -42.77 16.00 29.71
C GLY A 7 -41.29 15.99 29.30
N ALA A 8 -40.76 14.83 28.93
CA ALA A 8 -39.43 14.70 28.36
C ALA A 8 -39.48 14.85 26.83
N SER A 9 -39.14 16.03 26.32
CA SER A 9 -38.90 16.27 24.89
C SER A 9 -37.55 15.67 24.50
N ILE A 10 -37.54 14.49 23.88
CA ILE A 10 -36.35 13.91 23.25
C ILE A 10 -36.18 14.53 21.86
N THR A 11 -35.43 15.63 21.77
CA THR A 11 -34.88 16.10 20.50
C THR A 11 -33.75 15.16 20.07
N ARG A 12 -33.93 14.50 18.92
CA ARG A 12 -32.88 13.71 18.26
C ARG A 12 -31.65 14.60 18.02
N ARG A 13 -30.56 14.37 18.76
CA ARG A 13 -29.25 14.90 18.39
C ARG A 13 -28.78 14.17 17.14
N VAL A 14 -28.82 14.86 16.01
CA VAL A 14 -28.05 14.51 14.82
C VAL A 14 -26.58 14.57 15.24
N LEU A 15 -25.96 13.40 15.41
CA LEU A 15 -24.52 13.30 15.58
C LEU A 15 -23.89 13.72 14.26
N GLN A 16 -23.48 14.98 14.19
CA GLN A 16 -22.61 15.49 13.15
C GLN A 16 -21.29 14.71 13.27
N THR A 17 -21.02 13.86 12.30
CA THR A 17 -19.71 13.26 12.13
C THR A 17 -18.71 14.37 11.81
N PRO A 18 -17.57 14.46 12.51
CA PRO A 18 -16.55 15.44 12.20
C PRO A 18 -16.01 15.19 10.79
N THR A 19 -16.10 16.20 9.95
CA THR A 19 -15.32 16.35 8.72
C THR A 19 -13.84 16.33 9.09
N THR A 20 -13.23 15.15 9.07
CA THR A 20 -11.77 14.99 9.12
C THR A 20 -11.23 15.07 7.70
N ASN A 21 -10.58 16.20 7.45
CA ASN A 21 -9.77 16.46 6.29
C ASN A 21 -8.49 15.61 6.41
N GLU A 22 -8.48 14.41 5.84
CA GLU A 22 -7.25 13.61 5.70
C GLU A 22 -7.08 13.16 4.25
N SER A 23 -6.50 14.04 3.45
CA SER A 23 -5.94 13.66 2.15
C SER A 23 -4.51 13.17 2.36
N GLU A 24 -4.35 11.93 2.81
CA GLU A 24 -3.08 11.19 2.72
C GLU A 24 -3.20 10.08 1.66
N PRO A 25 -3.02 10.38 0.36
CA PRO A 25 -2.74 9.34 -0.60
C PRO A 25 -1.22 9.22 -0.72
N VAL A 26 -0.66 8.08 -0.28
CA VAL A 26 0.33 7.21 -0.95
C VAL A 26 0.94 6.24 0.09
N LEU A 27 0.21 5.21 0.52
CA LEU A 27 0.79 4.17 1.38
C LEU A 27 1.76 3.24 0.64
N HIS A 28 1.65 3.14 -0.69
CA HIS A 28 2.45 2.22 -1.52
C HIS A 28 3.95 2.52 -1.47
N ARG A 29 4.32 3.81 -1.39
CA ARG A 29 5.73 4.24 -1.38
C ARG A 29 6.45 3.88 -0.08
N LYS A 30 5.71 3.60 0.99
CA LYS A 30 6.32 3.26 2.29
C LYS A 30 6.83 1.83 2.32
N TRP A 31 6.19 0.93 1.55
CA TRP A 31 6.44 -0.51 1.66
C TRP A 31 7.12 -1.11 0.45
N LYS A 32 6.91 -0.53 -0.74
CA LYS A 32 7.57 -0.98 -1.96
C LYS A 32 8.96 -0.39 -2.09
N SER A 33 9.96 -1.19 -2.42
CA SER A 33 11.28 -0.65 -2.73
C SER A 33 11.22 0.26 -3.96
N PRO A 34 12.02 1.35 -4.02
CA PRO A 34 11.99 2.27 -5.15
C PRO A 34 12.23 1.59 -6.50
N SER A 35 13.14 0.61 -6.54
CA SER A 35 13.45 -0.17 -7.74
C SER A 35 12.23 -0.99 -8.20
N ALA A 36 11.62 -1.77 -7.31
CA ALA A 36 10.46 -2.57 -7.66
C ALA A 36 9.25 -1.70 -8.05
N TYR A 37 9.08 -0.55 -7.39
CA TYR A 37 8.04 0.41 -7.76
C TYR A 37 8.25 0.97 -9.16
N ALA A 38 9.47 1.38 -9.51
CA ALA A 38 9.80 1.90 -10.85
C ALA A 38 9.55 0.85 -11.96
N GLU A 39 9.94 -0.40 -11.73
CA GLU A 39 9.68 -1.51 -12.66
C GLU A 39 8.18 -1.75 -12.88
N MET A 40 7.37 -1.66 -11.83
CA MET A 40 5.92 -1.83 -11.90
C MET A 40 5.18 -0.63 -12.53
N LEU A 41 5.84 0.54 -12.63
CA LEU A 41 5.31 1.71 -13.32
C LEU A 41 5.57 1.69 -14.83
N LYS A 42 6.37 0.75 -15.34
CA LYS A 42 6.57 0.61 -16.78
C LYS A 42 5.24 0.36 -17.50
N PRO A 43 5.06 0.84 -18.75
CA PRO A 43 3.79 0.75 -19.49
C PRO A 43 3.19 -0.67 -19.56
N GLU A 44 4.04 -1.69 -19.66
CA GLU A 44 3.68 -3.11 -19.69
C GLU A 44 3.07 -3.63 -18.38
N ASN A 45 3.40 -2.99 -17.25
CA ASN A 45 3.07 -3.44 -15.89
C ASN A 45 2.03 -2.54 -15.21
N ILE A 46 2.02 -1.23 -15.49
CA ILE A 46 1.20 -0.26 -14.76
C ILE A 46 -0.29 -0.53 -14.92
N ASN A 47 -0.71 -0.94 -16.12
CA ASN A 47 -2.12 -1.22 -16.43
C ASN A 47 -2.61 -2.59 -15.92
N LYS A 48 -1.73 -3.43 -15.36
CA LYS A 48 -2.11 -4.73 -14.81
C LYS A 48 -2.96 -4.59 -13.55
N PHE A 49 -4.05 -5.36 -13.45
CA PHE A 49 -4.99 -5.24 -12.33
C PHE A 49 -4.51 -5.92 -11.03
N TYR A 50 -3.76 -7.01 -11.12
CA TYR A 50 -3.17 -7.62 -9.94
C TYR A 50 -1.72 -7.15 -9.78
N LYS A 51 -1.39 -6.65 -8.60
CA LYS A 51 -0.05 -6.15 -8.25
C LYS A 51 0.35 -6.70 -6.89
N CYS A 52 1.51 -7.35 -6.83
CA CYS A 52 2.06 -7.77 -5.54
C CYS A 52 2.63 -6.56 -4.80
N MET A 53 2.38 -6.47 -3.49
CA MET A 53 2.89 -5.39 -2.64
C MET A 53 4.05 -5.81 -1.73
N ASP A 54 4.59 -7.03 -1.90
CA ASP A 54 5.83 -7.42 -1.21
C ASP A 54 6.99 -6.50 -1.64
N GLN A 55 7.89 -6.19 -0.71
CA GLN A 55 8.83 -5.07 -0.81
C GLN A 55 9.58 -5.01 -2.15
N ASP A 56 10.19 -6.12 -2.57
CA ASP A 56 11.02 -6.21 -3.79
C ASP A 56 10.37 -6.97 -4.95
N CYS A 57 9.10 -7.39 -4.79
CA CYS A 57 8.45 -8.25 -5.78
C CYS A 57 7.82 -7.45 -6.93
N VAL A 58 8.34 -7.51 -8.15
CA VAL A 58 7.78 -6.76 -9.29
C VAL A 58 6.57 -7.42 -9.97
N PHE A 59 5.99 -8.47 -9.37
CA PHE A 59 4.95 -9.25 -10.01
C PHE A 59 3.67 -8.44 -10.24
N THR A 60 3.27 -8.35 -11.52
CA THR A 60 1.97 -7.83 -11.92
C THR A 60 1.35 -8.72 -13.00
N HIS A 61 0.02 -8.87 -13.01
CA HIS A 61 -0.70 -9.64 -14.02
C HIS A 61 -2.19 -9.26 -14.05
N ASP A 62 -2.91 -9.60 -15.12
CA ASP A 62 -4.37 -9.48 -15.19
C ASP A 62 -5.11 -10.80 -14.87
N ASP A 63 -4.37 -11.88 -14.62
CA ASP A 63 -4.93 -13.22 -14.47
C ASP A 63 -4.97 -13.56 -12.99
N LYS A 64 -6.20 -13.77 -12.49
CA LYS A 64 -6.47 -14.12 -11.11
C LYS A 64 -5.75 -15.40 -10.66
N HIS A 65 -5.71 -16.42 -11.50
CA HIS A 65 -5.15 -17.72 -11.16
C HIS A 65 -3.62 -17.64 -11.06
N LYS A 66 -2.97 -16.93 -11.99
CA LYS A 66 -1.53 -16.67 -11.93
C LYS A 66 -1.14 -15.85 -10.71
N PHE A 67 -1.92 -14.81 -10.38
CA PHE A 67 -1.67 -14.00 -9.19
C PHE A 67 -1.89 -14.79 -7.89
N MET A 68 -2.98 -15.57 -7.80
CA MET A 68 -3.22 -16.45 -6.65
C MET A 68 -2.12 -17.49 -6.47
N LYS A 69 -1.63 -18.10 -7.56
CA LYS A 69 -0.47 -19.02 -7.52
C LYS A 69 0.78 -18.31 -7.02
N HIS A 70 1.03 -17.10 -7.49
CA HIS A 70 2.16 -16.27 -7.05
C HIS A 70 2.09 -15.98 -5.53
N LEU A 71 0.94 -15.55 -5.01
CA LEU A 71 0.77 -15.25 -3.58
C LEU A 71 0.98 -16.48 -2.68
N LYS A 72 0.59 -17.68 -3.15
CA LYS A 72 0.86 -18.94 -2.42
C LYS A 72 2.36 -19.18 -2.21
N ASN A 73 3.22 -18.73 -3.13
CA ASN A 73 4.66 -18.85 -2.95
C ASN A 73 5.16 -17.92 -1.84
N HIS A 74 4.68 -16.67 -1.78
CA HIS A 74 5.01 -15.77 -0.67
C HIS A 74 4.52 -16.31 0.67
N ASN A 75 3.27 -16.80 0.75
CA ASN A 75 2.75 -17.33 2.01
C ASN A 75 3.61 -18.48 2.57
N LYS A 76 4.10 -19.36 1.69
CA LYS A 76 5.03 -20.44 2.08
C LYS A 76 6.39 -19.92 2.53
N LEU A 77 6.94 -18.90 1.86
CA LEU A 77 8.25 -18.35 2.22
C LEU A 77 8.21 -17.53 3.51
N ASP A 78 7.09 -16.86 3.78
CA ASP A 78 6.91 -16.04 4.98
C ASP A 78 6.78 -16.87 6.25
N GLU A 79 6.31 -18.11 6.17
CA GLU A 79 6.36 -19.06 7.31
C GLU A 79 7.79 -19.23 7.86
N PHE A 80 8.80 -18.99 7.02
CA PHE A 80 10.22 -19.11 7.39
C PHE A 80 10.91 -17.75 7.60
N LYS A 81 10.25 -16.62 7.29
CA LYS A 81 10.81 -15.27 7.45
C LYS A 81 10.24 -14.60 8.69
N LYS A 82 11.11 -14.06 9.55
CA LYS A 82 10.73 -13.31 10.76
C LYS A 82 10.38 -11.83 10.50
N GLY A 83 9.95 -11.51 9.27
CA GLY A 83 9.70 -10.13 8.82
C GLY A 83 8.21 -9.80 8.69
N GLU A 84 7.90 -8.50 8.53
CA GLU A 84 6.54 -8.07 8.26
C GLU A 84 6.09 -8.52 6.87
N LYS A 85 4.98 -9.25 6.82
CA LYS A 85 4.32 -9.66 5.59
C LYS A 85 3.65 -8.45 4.95
N THR A 86 4.11 -8.08 3.74
CA THR A 86 3.61 -6.91 3.01
C THR A 86 2.89 -7.25 1.71
N TRP A 87 2.97 -8.49 1.22
CA TRP A 87 2.24 -8.91 0.02
C TRP A 87 0.73 -8.81 0.15
N ASN A 88 0.22 -8.79 1.38
CA ASN A 88 -1.20 -8.71 1.72
C ASN A 88 -1.73 -7.27 1.86
N LEU A 89 -0.91 -6.26 1.55
CA LEU A 89 -1.33 -4.87 1.42
C LEU A 89 -2.00 -4.65 0.06
N CYS A 90 -3.13 -3.95 0.04
CA CYS A 90 -3.79 -3.60 -1.21
C CYS A 90 -3.01 -2.50 -1.97
N PRO A 91 -2.81 -2.64 -3.30
CA PRO A 91 -2.20 -1.61 -4.14
C PRO A 91 -3.12 -0.43 -4.46
N TYR A 92 -4.37 -0.41 -3.97
CA TYR A 92 -5.38 0.58 -4.33
C TYR A 92 -6.02 1.30 -3.14
N CYS A 93 -5.92 0.74 -1.93
CA CYS A 93 -6.54 1.30 -0.74
C CYS A 93 -5.72 0.95 0.52
N PRO A 94 -5.96 1.60 1.67
CA PRO A 94 -5.19 1.36 2.91
C PRO A 94 -5.47 0.02 3.61
N ARG A 95 -6.11 -0.95 2.93
CA ARG A 95 -6.54 -2.22 3.55
C ARG A 95 -5.41 -3.26 3.55
N VAL A 96 -5.29 -3.97 4.66
CA VAL A 96 -4.48 -5.18 4.82
C VAL A 96 -5.41 -6.38 4.86
N ILE A 97 -5.14 -7.44 4.07
CA ILE A 97 -6.04 -8.58 3.94
C ILE A 97 -5.31 -9.89 4.28
N PRO A 98 -5.62 -10.54 5.42
CA PRO A 98 -4.75 -11.57 5.99
C PRO A 98 -4.58 -12.83 5.12
N ASP A 99 -5.59 -13.18 4.34
CA ASP A 99 -5.65 -14.40 3.54
C ASP A 99 -5.73 -14.13 2.02
N ILE A 100 -5.26 -15.08 1.22
CA ILE A 100 -5.19 -14.95 -0.23
C ILE A 100 -6.59 -14.83 -0.84
N GLN A 101 -7.57 -15.55 -0.33
CA GLN A 101 -8.91 -15.64 -0.92
C GLN A 101 -9.71 -14.37 -0.66
N GLY A 102 -9.65 -13.88 0.56
CA GLY A 102 -10.11 -12.56 0.96
C GLY A 102 -9.43 -11.48 0.14
N TYR A 103 -8.12 -11.58 -0.12
CA TYR A 103 -7.41 -10.55 -0.86
C TYR A 103 -7.87 -10.49 -2.32
N ILE A 104 -7.98 -11.65 -2.99
CA ILE A 104 -8.52 -11.71 -4.35
C ILE A 104 -9.97 -11.22 -4.39
N SER A 105 -10.81 -11.64 -3.43
CA SER A 105 -12.21 -11.19 -3.34
C SER A 105 -12.30 -9.67 -3.15
N HIS A 106 -11.47 -9.09 -2.28
CA HIS A 106 -11.41 -7.65 -2.04
C HIS A 106 -11.09 -6.89 -3.33
N LEU A 107 -10.04 -7.30 -4.05
CA LEU A 107 -9.70 -6.67 -5.33
C LEU A 107 -10.87 -6.75 -6.32
N GLN A 108 -11.48 -7.92 -6.47
CA GLN A 108 -12.58 -8.11 -7.43
C GLN A 108 -13.85 -7.35 -7.04
N LYS A 109 -14.20 -7.27 -5.76
CA LYS A 109 -15.43 -6.60 -5.32
C LYS A 109 -15.27 -5.08 -5.27
N ASP A 110 -14.14 -4.60 -4.77
CA ASP A 110 -13.99 -3.19 -4.41
C ASP A 110 -13.28 -2.37 -5.50
N HIS A 111 -12.51 -3.03 -6.38
CA HIS A 111 -11.64 -2.35 -7.35
C HIS A 111 -11.83 -2.75 -8.81
N SER A 112 -12.61 -3.80 -9.12
CA SER A 112 -12.82 -4.23 -10.53
C SER A 112 -13.49 -3.19 -11.41
N ASN A 113 -14.32 -2.32 -10.82
CA ASN A 113 -14.98 -1.22 -11.51
C ASN A 113 -14.09 0.01 -11.71
N CYS A 114 -12.90 0.05 -11.08
CA CYS A 114 -11.93 1.14 -11.21
C CYS A 114 -11.09 0.95 -12.49
N LYS A 115 -11.67 1.32 -13.64
CA LYS A 115 -11.10 1.07 -14.98
C LYS A 115 -10.07 2.11 -15.43
N ILE A 116 -10.03 3.28 -14.79
CA ILE A 116 -9.14 4.37 -15.18
C ILE A 116 -7.85 4.28 -14.37
N GLN A 117 -6.74 3.93 -15.02
CA GLN A 117 -5.42 3.80 -14.40
C GLN A 117 -4.63 5.11 -14.49
N CYS A 118 -4.14 5.62 -13.35
CA CYS A 118 -3.19 6.72 -13.34
C CYS A 118 -1.85 6.26 -13.95
N GLN A 119 -1.23 7.09 -14.81
CA GLN A 119 0.04 6.78 -15.46
C GLN A 119 1.28 7.07 -14.57
N HIS A 120 1.09 7.66 -13.39
CA HIS A 120 2.18 8.07 -12.50
C HIS A 120 2.25 7.27 -11.20
N CYS A 121 1.22 6.50 -10.87
CA CYS A 121 1.16 5.68 -9.68
C CYS A 121 0.17 4.51 -9.85
N PHE A 122 -0.03 3.71 -8.80
CA PHE A 122 -0.93 2.56 -8.85
C PHE A 122 -2.42 2.93 -8.71
N HIS A 123 -2.75 4.19 -8.44
CA HIS A 123 -4.14 4.62 -8.24
C HIS A 123 -5.02 4.29 -9.44
N ARG A 124 -6.24 3.84 -9.13
CA ARG A 124 -7.29 3.57 -10.10
C ARG A 124 -8.57 4.27 -9.68
N SER A 125 -9.30 4.75 -10.66
CA SER A 125 -10.54 5.49 -10.46
C SER A 125 -11.70 4.84 -11.21
N ALA A 126 -12.89 4.89 -10.62
CA ALA A 126 -14.12 4.40 -11.26
C ALA A 126 -14.70 5.44 -12.23
N THR A 127 -14.52 6.73 -11.94
CA THR A 127 -15.04 7.84 -12.75
C THR A 127 -13.92 8.76 -13.24
N HIS A 128 -14.16 9.46 -14.35
CA HIS A 128 -13.24 10.48 -14.86
C HIS A 128 -13.05 11.64 -13.87
N HIS A 129 -14.10 12.00 -13.12
CA HIS A 129 -14.04 13.03 -12.11
C HIS A 129 -12.99 12.69 -11.04
N ASP A 130 -13.04 11.48 -10.49
CA ASP A 130 -12.09 11.00 -9.49
C ASP A 130 -10.66 10.94 -10.06
N ALA A 131 -10.50 10.49 -11.31
CA ALA A 131 -9.21 10.44 -11.97
C ALA A 131 -8.59 11.84 -12.15
N LEU A 132 -9.41 12.83 -12.53
CA LEU A 132 -8.97 14.22 -12.67
C LEU A 132 -8.63 14.82 -11.31
N ALA A 133 -9.43 14.56 -10.28
CA ALA A 133 -9.16 15.01 -8.91
C ALA A 133 -7.81 14.46 -8.42
N HIS A 134 -7.58 13.16 -8.58
CA HIS A 134 -6.30 12.51 -8.25
C HIS A 134 -5.12 13.09 -9.04
N LEU A 135 -5.29 13.39 -10.33
CA LEU A 135 -4.22 14.01 -11.14
C LEU A 135 -3.81 15.40 -10.60
N GLN A 136 -4.72 16.15 -9.97
CA GLN A 136 -4.36 17.41 -9.33
C GLN A 136 -3.45 17.20 -8.11
N GLU A 137 -3.55 16.07 -7.40
CA GLU A 137 -2.66 15.74 -6.28
C GLU A 137 -1.20 15.58 -6.74
N HIS A 138 -1.00 15.05 -7.95
CA HIS A 138 0.32 14.98 -8.56
C HIS A 138 0.89 16.37 -8.88
N LYS A 139 0.05 17.34 -9.26
CA LYS A 139 0.46 18.72 -9.56
C LYS A 139 0.75 19.55 -8.30
N LYS A 140 0.00 19.29 -7.21
CA LYS A 140 0.19 19.95 -5.91
C LYS A 140 1.49 19.53 -5.23
N LYS A 141 1.97 18.32 -5.52
CA LYS A 141 3.32 17.88 -5.13
C LYS A 141 4.31 18.65 -5.99
N LYS A 142 4.86 19.77 -5.47
CA LYS A 142 6.07 20.40 -6.01
C LYS A 142 7.10 19.31 -6.33
N PRO A 143 7.94 19.45 -7.38
CA PRO A 143 8.95 18.45 -7.66
C PRO A 143 9.89 18.39 -6.46
N VAL A 144 9.67 17.42 -5.58
CA VAL A 144 10.67 17.02 -4.61
C VAL A 144 11.76 16.39 -5.46
N GLN A 145 12.76 17.21 -5.77
CA GLN A 145 14.08 16.71 -6.17
C GLN A 145 14.36 15.52 -5.26
N SER A 146 14.66 14.37 -5.86
CA SER A 146 15.15 13.21 -5.15
C SER A 146 16.36 13.66 -4.33
N HIS A 147 16.16 13.97 -3.05
CA HIS A 147 17.26 14.12 -2.13
C HIS A 147 17.92 12.75 -2.05
N SER A 148 19.09 12.67 -2.67
CA SER A 148 20.05 11.59 -2.58
C SER A 148 20.11 11.07 -1.15
N LEU A 149 19.64 9.83 -0.93
CA LEU A 149 20.06 9.05 0.22
C LEU A 149 21.47 8.57 -0.07
N THR A 150 22.45 9.41 0.30
CA THR A 150 23.83 8.93 0.47
C THR A 150 23.84 7.99 1.66
N CYS A 151 23.74 6.69 1.38
CA CYS A 151 24.11 5.67 2.35
C CYS A 151 25.64 5.75 2.55
N LEU A 152 26.07 6.49 3.58
CA LEU A 152 27.42 6.36 4.12
C LEU A 152 27.54 4.95 4.73
N GLY A 153 28.13 4.05 3.95
CA GLY A 153 28.52 2.73 4.41
C GLY A 153 29.46 2.84 5.60
N LYS A 154 29.04 2.28 6.74
CA LYS A 154 29.95 1.98 7.85
C LYS A 154 30.98 0.95 7.35
N PRO A 155 32.29 1.19 7.49
CA PRO A 155 33.30 0.21 7.09
C PRO A 155 33.25 -1.03 8.00
N LYS A 156 33.44 -2.21 7.40
CA LYS A 156 33.52 -3.51 8.06
C LYS A 156 34.59 -3.52 9.16
N PRO A 157 34.34 -4.16 10.32
CA PRO A 157 35.38 -4.41 11.31
C PRO A 157 36.42 -5.40 10.78
N LYS A 158 37.69 -5.01 10.81
CA LYS A 158 38.83 -5.90 10.54
C LYS A 158 39.08 -6.77 11.78
N ILE A 159 38.90 -8.07 11.65
CA ILE A 159 39.34 -9.05 12.64
C ILE A 159 40.87 -9.14 12.51
N VAL A 160 41.59 -8.76 13.56
CA VAL A 160 43.04 -8.93 13.68
C VAL A 160 43.30 -10.22 14.46
N THR A 161 43.97 -11.17 13.81
CA THR A 161 44.49 -12.40 14.43
C THR A 161 45.77 -12.06 15.21
N PRO A 162 45.98 -12.61 16.43
CA PRO A 162 47.17 -12.29 17.21
C PRO A 162 48.38 -13.10 16.72
N GLN A 163 49.46 -12.41 16.33
CA GLN A 163 50.75 -13.04 16.05
C GLN A 163 51.52 -13.17 17.37
N ARG A 164 51.78 -14.41 17.74
CA ARG A 164 52.46 -14.86 18.95
C ARG A 164 53.96 -14.62 18.78
N SER A 165 54.56 -13.87 19.71
CA SER A 165 56.01 -13.71 19.84
C SER A 165 56.63 -15.01 20.36
N LEU A 166 57.69 -15.48 19.70
CA LEU A 166 58.68 -16.34 20.34
C LEU A 166 60.07 -15.96 19.81
N GLN A 167 60.87 -15.50 20.79
CA GLN A 167 62.33 -15.47 20.94
C GLN A 167 63.22 -15.55 19.69
#